data_AF-A0A0L8L3W0-F1
#
_entry.id   AF-A0A0L8L3W0-F1
#
_cell.length_a   1.000
_cell.length_b   1.000
_cell.length_c   1.000
_cell.angle_alpha   90.00
_cell.angle_beta   90.00
_cell.angle_gamma   90.00
#
_symmetry.space_group_name_H-M   'P 1'
#
loop_
_entity.id
_entity.type
_entity.pdbx_description
1 polymer ?
#
loop_
_entity_poly.entity_id
_entity_poly.type
_entity_poly.pdbx_seq_one_letter_code
_entity_poly.pdbx_strand_id
1 'polypeptide(L)'
;MAEIWGEEQLIADGFERVYVELEWYDGPWAGLADIDGKPHYFEMHVYDHSHEVDEYQVWPASEAVAELEREQWAIYARWYERQQAGEVGQESHPGHGGVDARYDELELLLAPHRLAPDGARRLVCELRFVAGVDVRYRVEGPDYWLRWRPRPPLIMGCCVDNQ
;
A
#
# COMPACT_ATOMS: atom_id res chain seq x y z
N MET A 1 -12.07 -11.28 14.63
CA MET A 1 -12.27 -9.82 14.69
C MET A 1 -10.88 -9.22 14.68
N ALA A 2 -10.51 -8.49 13.64
CA ALA A 2 -9.26 -7.73 13.68
C ALA A 2 -9.35 -6.76 14.87
N GLU A 3 -8.30 -6.68 15.67
CA GLU A 3 -8.18 -5.61 16.65
C GLU A 3 -8.13 -4.29 15.88
N ILE A 4 -8.79 -3.25 16.39
CA ILE A 4 -8.98 -2.00 15.66
C ILE A 4 -8.50 -0.84 16.54
N TRP A 5 -7.67 0.05 15.98
CA TRP A 5 -6.96 1.08 16.74
C TRP A 5 -7.34 2.49 16.30
N GLY A 6 -7.43 3.43 17.24
CA GLY A 6 -7.63 4.84 16.93
C GLY A 6 -6.40 5.46 16.26
N GLU A 7 -6.59 6.46 15.40
CA GLU A 7 -5.50 7.09 14.65
C GLU A 7 -4.38 7.65 15.56
N GLU A 8 -4.73 8.27 16.69
CA GLU A 8 -3.74 8.79 17.64
C GLU A 8 -2.84 7.68 18.21
N GLN A 9 -3.40 6.50 18.47
CA GLN A 9 -2.63 5.34 18.94
C GLN A 9 -1.74 4.78 17.83
N LEU A 10 -2.24 4.72 16.60
CA LEU A 10 -1.44 4.29 15.45
C LEU A 10 -0.23 5.20 15.25
N ILE A 11 -0.44 6.53 15.28
CA ILE A 11 0.65 7.51 15.20
C ILE A 11 1.65 7.29 16.34
N ALA A 12 1.17 7.15 17.58
CA ALA A 12 2.04 6.92 18.74
C ALA A 12 2.87 5.62 18.64
N ASP A 13 2.31 4.59 18.00
CA ASP A 13 2.97 3.29 17.80
C ASP A 13 3.91 3.27 16.58
N GLY A 14 4.01 4.39 15.85
CA GLY A 14 4.84 4.55 14.65
C GLY A 14 4.23 3.93 13.40
N PHE A 15 2.91 3.83 13.34
CA PHE A 15 2.21 3.49 12.09
C PHE A 15 2.02 4.75 11.25
N GLU A 16 2.21 4.57 9.96
CA GLU A 16 2.12 5.61 8.95
C GLU A 16 1.02 5.27 7.96
N ARG A 17 0.45 6.31 7.35
CA ARG A 17 -0.72 6.18 6.47
C ARG A 17 -0.34 5.51 5.16
N VAL A 18 -1.26 4.69 4.65
CA VAL A 18 -1.27 4.29 3.24
C VAL A 18 -2.15 5.27 2.49
N TYR A 19 -1.61 5.86 1.44
CA TYR A 19 -2.34 6.80 0.58
C TYR A 19 -3.14 6.05 -0.50
N VAL A 20 -2.58 4.98 -1.05
CA VAL A 20 -3.14 4.22 -2.19
C VAL A 20 -2.87 2.74 -2.01
N GLU A 21 -3.89 1.90 -2.18
CA GLU A 21 -3.75 0.44 -2.38
C GLU A 21 -3.79 0.18 -3.90
N LEU A 22 -2.70 -0.32 -4.47
CA LEU A 22 -2.62 -0.66 -5.89
C LEU A 22 -2.97 -2.14 -6.12
N GLU A 23 -2.59 -3.01 -5.18
CA GLU A 23 -2.87 -4.43 -5.26
C GLU A 23 -3.02 -5.03 -3.86
N TRP A 24 -3.98 -5.95 -3.72
CA TRP A 24 -4.24 -6.69 -2.48
C TRP A 24 -4.42 -8.19 -2.76
N TYR A 25 -3.61 -9.01 -2.09
CA TYR A 25 -3.72 -10.48 -2.10
C TYR A 25 -3.30 -11.03 -0.74
N ASP A 26 -4.28 -11.46 0.07
CA ASP A 26 -4.13 -11.81 1.50
C ASP A 26 -3.42 -10.76 2.38
N GLY A 27 -3.27 -9.54 1.86
CA GLY A 27 -2.57 -8.41 2.45
C GLY A 27 -2.23 -7.37 1.36
N PRO A 28 -1.71 -6.19 1.73
CA PRO A 28 -1.36 -5.16 0.75
C PRO A 28 -0.13 -5.60 -0.03
N TRP A 29 -0.30 -5.87 -1.31
CA TRP A 29 0.80 -6.32 -2.15
C TRP A 29 1.58 -5.15 -2.71
N ALA A 30 0.89 -4.10 -3.17
CA ALA A 30 1.52 -2.90 -3.69
C ALA A 30 0.70 -1.65 -3.37
N GLY A 31 1.36 -0.51 -3.28
CA GLY A 31 0.70 0.75 -2.99
C GLY A 31 1.64 1.92 -2.82
N LEU A 32 1.08 3.02 -2.31
CA LEU A 32 1.79 4.23 -1.94
C LEU A 32 1.54 4.54 -0.46
N ALA A 33 2.59 4.69 0.33
CA ALA A 33 2.52 4.96 1.76
C ALA A 33 3.36 6.19 2.15
N ASP A 34 3.04 6.76 3.30
CA ASP A 34 3.93 7.66 4.00
C ASP A 34 5.02 6.86 4.70
N ILE A 35 6.28 7.28 4.51
CA ILE A 35 7.44 6.77 5.23
C ILE A 35 8.35 7.94 5.57
N ASP A 36 8.46 8.22 6.86
CA ASP A 36 9.21 9.34 7.43
C ASP A 36 8.74 10.71 6.87
N GLY A 37 7.43 10.88 6.69
CA GLY A 37 6.81 12.11 6.18
C GLY A 37 6.97 12.33 4.68
N LYS A 38 7.22 11.27 3.91
CA LYS A 38 7.44 11.32 2.46
C LYS A 38 6.74 10.16 1.74
N PRO A 39 6.17 10.41 0.55
CA PRO A 39 5.51 9.37 -0.22
C PRO A 39 6.54 8.37 -0.77
N HIS A 40 6.27 7.09 -0.55
CA HIS A 40 7.04 5.98 -1.07
C HIS A 40 6.10 4.94 -1.66
N TYR A 41 6.48 4.41 -2.81
CA TYR A 41 5.89 3.18 -3.31
C TYR A 41 6.39 2.01 -2.49
N PHE A 42 5.54 1.00 -2.35
CA PHE A 42 5.90 -0.30 -1.85
C PHE A 42 5.34 -1.39 -2.75
N GLU A 43 6.07 -2.50 -2.85
CA GLU A 43 5.66 -3.72 -3.55
C GLU A 43 6.24 -4.94 -2.84
N MET A 44 5.42 -5.98 -2.64
CA MET A 44 5.83 -7.20 -1.97
C MET A 44 6.92 -7.92 -2.78
N HIS A 45 7.99 -8.29 -2.10
CA HIS A 45 9.12 -8.96 -2.71
C HIS A 45 8.98 -10.47 -2.66
N VAL A 46 8.88 -11.09 -3.83
CA VAL A 46 8.82 -12.56 -3.96
C VAL A 46 10.09 -13.06 -4.63
N TYR A 47 11.11 -13.44 -3.85
CA TYR A 47 12.37 -14.00 -4.38
C TYR A 47 12.47 -15.52 -4.28
N ASP A 48 11.71 -16.11 -3.37
CA ASP A 48 11.74 -17.54 -3.04
C ASP A 48 10.35 -17.90 -2.50
N HIS A 49 9.83 -19.08 -2.84
CA HIS A 49 8.54 -19.57 -2.34
C HIS A 49 8.59 -19.90 -0.82
N SER A 50 9.72 -19.65 -0.16
CA SER A 50 9.78 -19.53 1.29
C SER A 50 9.13 -18.20 1.71
N HIS A 51 7.90 -18.30 2.24
CA HIS A 51 7.13 -17.20 2.84
C HIS A 51 7.82 -16.64 4.12
N GLU A 52 9.15 -16.51 4.16
CA GLU A 52 9.85 -16.36 5.43
C GLU A 52 9.77 -14.96 6.05
N VAL A 53 9.44 -13.90 5.31
CA VAL A 53 9.03 -12.60 5.89
C VAL A 53 8.27 -11.81 4.82
N ASP A 54 7.22 -11.07 5.17
CA ASP A 54 6.56 -10.08 4.29
C ASP A 54 7.52 -8.91 4.00
N GLU A 55 8.48 -9.16 3.11
CA GLU A 55 9.47 -8.18 2.66
C GLU A 55 8.90 -7.35 1.52
N TYR A 56 9.22 -6.07 1.52
CA TYR A 56 8.78 -5.11 0.52
C TYR A 56 9.97 -4.41 -0.10
N GLN A 57 9.88 -4.18 -1.41
CA GLN A 57 10.65 -3.16 -2.11
C GLN A 57 10.00 -1.82 -1.85
N VAL A 58 10.80 -0.84 -1.45
CA VAL A 58 10.33 0.50 -1.13
C VAL A 58 11.21 1.53 -1.82
N TRP A 59 10.59 2.43 -2.57
CA TRP A 59 11.27 3.49 -3.32
C TRP A 59 10.50 4.81 -3.28
N PRO A 60 11.19 5.97 -3.32
CA PRO A 60 10.54 7.25 -3.17
C PRO A 60 9.67 7.59 -4.38
N ALA A 61 8.53 8.20 -4.13
CA ALA A 61 7.77 8.95 -5.12
C ALA A 61 8.06 10.45 -4.95
N SER A 62 7.96 11.23 -6.03
CA SER A 62 7.92 12.69 -5.90
C SER A 62 6.53 13.12 -5.41
N GLU A 63 6.42 14.29 -4.79
CA GLU A 63 5.11 14.79 -4.34
C GLU A 63 4.13 14.96 -5.52
N ALA A 64 4.63 15.43 -6.67
CA ALA A 64 3.83 15.57 -7.89
C ALA A 64 3.28 14.21 -8.38
N VAL A 65 4.08 13.13 -8.30
CA VAL A 65 3.61 11.78 -8.63
C VAL A 65 2.61 11.28 -7.58
N ALA A 66 2.86 11.54 -6.30
CA ALA A 66 1.94 11.18 -5.23
C ALA A 66 0.58 11.89 -5.35
N GLU A 67 0.54 13.14 -5.83
CA GLU A 67 -0.71 13.85 -6.13
C GLU A 67 -1.50 13.15 -7.24
N LEU A 68 -0.83 12.68 -8.31
CA LEU A 68 -1.47 11.92 -9.39
C LEU A 68 -2.00 10.56 -8.90
N GLU A 69 -1.24 9.86 -8.06
CA GLU A 69 -1.69 8.59 -7.45
C GLU A 69 -2.94 8.80 -6.58
N ARG A 70 -2.92 9.84 -5.72
CA ARG A 70 -4.08 10.17 -4.88
C ARG A 70 -5.29 10.62 -5.69
N GLU A 71 -5.09 11.27 -6.83
CA GLU A 71 -6.17 11.59 -7.76
C GLU A 71 -6.78 10.32 -8.36
N GLN A 72 -5.97 9.40 -8.87
CA GLN A 72 -6.46 8.14 -9.43
C GLN A 72 -7.21 7.33 -8.37
N TRP A 73 -6.64 7.26 -7.16
CA TRP A 73 -7.26 6.64 -6.00
C TRP A 73 -8.61 7.25 -5.63
N ALA A 74 -8.73 8.58 -5.63
CA ALA A 74 -9.99 9.25 -5.32
C ALA A 74 -11.09 8.92 -6.34
N ILE A 75 -10.74 8.73 -7.62
CA ILE A 75 -11.67 8.26 -8.65
C ILE A 75 -12.14 6.84 -8.31
N TYR A 76 -11.19 5.93 -8.01
CA TYR A 76 -11.50 4.55 -7.65
C TYR A 76 -12.37 4.46 -6.38
N ALA A 77 -12.01 5.17 -5.30
CA ALA A 77 -12.72 5.13 -4.03
C ALA A 77 -14.17 5.61 -4.17
N ARG A 78 -14.42 6.68 -4.94
CA ARG A 78 -15.77 7.16 -5.23
C ARG A 78 -16.58 6.17 -6.07
N TRP A 79 -15.93 5.53 -7.04
CA TRP A 79 -16.58 4.45 -7.81
C TRP A 79 -16.94 3.28 -6.89
N TYR A 80 -16.03 2.86 -6.01
CA TYR A 80 -16.22 1.76 -5.07
C TYR A 80 -17.39 2.04 -4.13
N GLU A 81 -17.49 3.24 -3.57
CA GLU A 81 -18.62 3.66 -2.72
C GLU A 81 -19.96 3.50 -3.45
N ARG A 82 -20.05 3.99 -4.69
CA ARG A 82 -21.26 3.88 -5.52
C ARG A 82 -21.59 2.42 -5.88
N GLN A 83 -20.56 1.60 -6.09
CA GLN A 83 -20.72 0.18 -6.37
C GLN A 83 -21.25 -0.57 -5.13
N GLN A 84 -20.74 -0.26 -3.92
CA GLN A 84 -21.25 -0.80 -2.66
C GLN A 84 -22.69 -0.35 -2.38
N ALA A 85 -23.06 0.86 -2.79
CA ALA A 85 -24.44 1.36 -2.74
C ALA A 85 -25.37 0.74 -3.82
N GLY A 86 -24.82 -0.06 -4.76
CA GLY A 86 -25.57 -0.68 -5.85
C GLY A 86 -25.99 0.29 -6.97
N GLU A 87 -25.40 1.48 -7.03
CA GLU A 87 -25.71 2.52 -8.03
C GLU A 87 -25.05 2.26 -9.39
N VAL A 88 -23.93 1.56 -9.39
CA VAL A 88 -23.15 1.23 -10.59
C VAL A 88 -22.74 -0.25 -10.57
N GLY A 89 -22.65 -0.87 -11.74
CA GLY A 89 -22.21 -2.26 -11.87
C GLY A 89 -20.70 -2.37 -12.10
N GLN A 90 -20.19 -3.61 -12.03
CA GLN A 90 -18.78 -3.93 -12.20
C GLN A 90 -18.23 -3.50 -13.58
N GLU A 91 -19.07 -3.49 -14.62
CA GLU A 91 -18.71 -3.04 -15.97
C GLU A 91 -18.20 -1.60 -16.03
N SER A 92 -18.63 -0.76 -15.07
CA SER A 92 -18.22 0.64 -14.95
C SER A 92 -16.93 0.84 -14.16
N HIS A 93 -16.20 -0.24 -13.83
CA HIS A 93 -14.93 -0.14 -13.13
C HIS A 93 -13.95 0.76 -13.92
N PRO A 94 -13.38 1.82 -13.31
CA PRO A 94 -12.60 2.81 -14.04
C PRO A 94 -11.32 2.21 -14.66
N GLY A 95 -10.74 1.19 -14.01
CA GLY A 95 -9.59 0.44 -14.54
C GLY A 95 -9.84 -0.49 -15.75
N HIS A 96 -11.08 -0.59 -16.28
CA HIS A 96 -11.34 -1.38 -17.49
C HIS A 96 -10.80 -0.74 -18.78
N GLY A 97 -10.39 0.52 -18.76
CA GLY A 97 -10.01 1.26 -19.95
C GLY A 97 -11.22 1.76 -20.73
N GLY A 98 -11.21 3.04 -21.12
CA GLY A 98 -12.27 3.66 -21.91
C GLY A 98 -13.56 3.97 -21.14
N VAL A 99 -13.56 3.78 -19.81
CA VAL A 99 -14.69 4.08 -18.92
C VAL A 99 -14.54 5.47 -18.32
N ASP A 100 -13.36 5.79 -17.80
CA ASP A 100 -13.03 7.10 -17.25
C ASP A 100 -11.75 7.62 -17.91
N ALA A 101 -11.90 8.64 -18.75
CA ALA A 101 -10.78 9.17 -19.53
C ALA A 101 -9.65 9.74 -18.66
N ARG A 102 -9.97 10.26 -17.45
CA ARG A 102 -8.94 10.77 -16.55
C ARG A 102 -8.21 9.62 -15.87
N TYR A 103 -8.93 8.57 -15.47
CA TYR A 103 -8.32 7.36 -14.94
C TYR A 103 -7.35 6.72 -15.96
N ASP A 104 -7.77 6.64 -17.22
CA ASP A 104 -6.95 6.11 -18.32
C ASP A 104 -5.68 6.95 -18.54
N GLU A 105 -5.79 8.27 -18.51
CA GLU A 105 -4.64 9.18 -18.62
C GLU A 105 -3.68 8.99 -17.43
N LEU A 106 -4.21 8.93 -16.22
CA LEU A 106 -3.43 8.73 -15.00
C LEU A 106 -2.69 7.38 -15.03
N GLU A 107 -3.32 6.33 -15.53
CA GLU A 107 -2.69 5.01 -15.64
C GLU A 107 -1.43 5.06 -16.52
N LEU A 108 -1.51 5.76 -17.65
CA LEU A 108 -0.37 5.95 -18.55
C LEU A 108 0.75 6.81 -17.93
N LEU A 109 0.37 7.86 -17.20
CA LEU A 109 1.33 8.75 -16.53
C LEU A 109 2.06 8.06 -15.36
N LEU A 110 1.34 7.22 -14.62
CA LEU A 110 1.83 6.59 -13.39
C LEU A 110 2.61 5.29 -13.65
N ALA A 111 2.33 4.58 -14.74
CA ALA A 111 2.95 3.30 -15.06
C ALA A 111 4.50 3.28 -14.93
N PRO A 112 5.27 4.28 -15.39
CA PRO A 112 6.73 4.27 -15.23
C PRO A 112 7.21 4.42 -13.78
N HIS A 113 6.39 4.98 -12.89
CA HIS A 113 6.74 5.24 -11.49
C HIS A 113 6.46 4.05 -10.56
N ARG A 114 5.54 3.17 -10.97
CA ARG A 114 5.15 1.95 -10.26
C ARG A 114 6.12 0.79 -10.45
N LEU A 115 7.15 0.96 -11.26
CA LEU A 115 8.21 -0.03 -11.42
C LEU A 115 9.31 0.21 -10.39
N ALA A 116 9.61 -0.79 -9.58
CA ALA A 116 10.69 -0.72 -8.61
C ALA A 116 12.04 -0.49 -9.31
N PRO A 117 12.80 0.55 -8.94
CA PRO A 117 14.13 0.78 -9.50
C PRO A 117 15.16 -0.20 -8.92
N ASP A 118 16.26 -0.39 -9.64
CA ASP A 118 17.43 -1.08 -9.10
C ASP A 118 17.89 -0.42 -7.80
N GLY A 119 18.07 -1.23 -6.76
CA GLY A 119 18.49 -0.74 -5.44
C GLY A 119 17.36 -0.20 -4.56
N ALA A 120 16.08 -0.47 -4.90
CA ALA A 120 14.96 -0.24 -3.99
C ALA A 120 15.24 -0.82 -2.59
N ARG A 121 14.86 -0.09 -1.54
CA ARG A 121 15.12 -0.48 -0.15
C ARG A 121 14.31 -1.73 0.20
N ARG A 122 14.87 -2.59 1.05
CA ARG A 122 14.18 -3.75 1.61
C ARG A 122 13.70 -3.44 3.01
N LEU A 123 12.38 -3.42 3.20
CA LEU A 123 11.75 -3.19 4.49
C LEU A 123 10.77 -4.33 4.79
N VAL A 124 10.44 -4.48 6.06
CA VAL A 124 9.33 -5.33 6.53
C VAL A 124 8.26 -4.40 7.09
N CYS A 125 6.98 -4.77 6.97
CA CYS A 125 5.90 -3.98 7.54
C CYS A 125 5.06 -4.77 8.53
N GLU A 126 4.49 -4.06 9.51
CA GLU A 126 3.34 -4.53 10.29
C GLU A 126 2.09 -3.78 9.82
N LEU A 127 0.99 -4.50 9.62
CA LEU A 127 -0.29 -3.94 9.23
C LEU A 127 -1.24 -3.82 10.42
N ARG A 128 -1.98 -2.71 10.49
CA ARG A 128 -3.09 -2.52 11.44
C ARG A 128 -4.27 -1.80 10.82
N PHE A 129 -5.49 -2.20 11.20
CA PHE A 129 -6.74 -1.58 10.75
C PHE A 129 -7.18 -0.42 11.66
N VAL A 130 -7.77 0.61 11.05
CA VAL A 130 -8.19 1.84 11.71
C VAL A 130 -9.61 1.72 12.28
N ALA A 131 -9.83 2.21 13.50
CA ALA A 131 -11.10 2.13 14.20
C ALA A 131 -12.13 3.14 13.68
N GLY A 132 -13.40 2.73 13.67
CA GLY A 132 -14.51 3.60 13.27
C GLY A 132 -14.59 3.88 11.77
N VAL A 133 -13.95 3.03 10.96
CA VAL A 133 -14.00 3.10 9.49
C VAL A 133 -14.90 1.99 8.97
N ASP A 134 -16.08 2.36 8.47
CA ASP A 134 -17.09 1.41 7.97
C ASP A 134 -16.89 1.06 6.48
N VAL A 135 -16.01 1.79 5.79
CA VAL A 135 -15.74 1.63 4.35
C VAL A 135 -14.25 1.39 4.13
N ARG A 136 -13.92 0.27 3.50
CA ARG A 136 -12.55 -0.15 3.23
C ARG A 136 -11.75 0.89 2.44
N TYR A 137 -12.35 1.51 1.42
CA TYR A 137 -11.69 2.48 0.54
C TYR A 137 -12.33 3.85 0.67
N ARG A 138 -11.56 4.81 1.20
CA ARG A 138 -11.93 6.23 1.29
C ARG A 138 -11.01 7.06 0.41
N VAL A 139 -11.42 8.29 0.10
CA VAL A 139 -10.61 9.18 -0.75
C VAL A 139 -9.24 9.53 -0.14
N GLU A 140 -9.12 9.45 1.19
CA GLU A 140 -7.86 9.69 1.91
C GLU A 140 -6.91 8.48 1.91
N GLY A 141 -7.41 7.29 1.58
CA GLY A 141 -6.67 6.04 1.61
C GLY A 141 -7.53 4.86 2.10
N PRO A 142 -6.95 3.65 2.16
CA PRO A 142 -7.62 2.48 2.72
C PRO A 142 -7.80 2.58 4.25
N ASP A 143 -8.43 1.57 4.83
CA ASP A 143 -8.74 1.45 6.25
C ASP A 143 -7.60 0.83 7.09
N TYR A 144 -6.40 0.72 6.54
CA TYR A 144 -5.22 0.18 7.23
C TYR A 144 -3.99 1.07 7.09
N TRP A 145 -3.12 1.00 8.11
CA TRP A 145 -1.86 1.72 8.19
C TRP A 145 -0.71 0.73 8.32
N LEU A 146 0.49 1.15 7.93
CA LEU A 146 1.68 0.32 7.92
C LEU A 146 2.76 0.90 8.83
N ARG A 147 3.45 0.02 9.56
CA ARG A 147 4.67 0.39 10.28
C ARG A 147 5.87 -0.27 9.64
N TRP A 148 6.78 0.54 9.14
CA TRP A 148 7.96 0.10 8.41
C TRP A 148 9.14 -0.16 9.34
N ARG A 149 9.90 -1.22 9.07
CA ARG A 149 11.13 -1.55 9.79
C ARG A 149 12.21 -2.02 8.83
N PRO A 150 13.49 -1.73 9.13
CA PRO A 150 14.60 -2.39 8.46
C PRO A 150 14.47 -3.90 8.60
N ARG A 151 14.87 -4.64 7.56
CA ARG A 151 14.98 -6.09 7.63
C ARG A 151 15.89 -6.46 8.83
N PRO A 152 15.45 -7.34 9.75
CA PRO A 152 16.33 -7.84 10.77
C PRO A 152 17.49 -8.59 10.10
N PRO A 153 18.74 -8.46 10.60
CA PRO A 153 19.83 -9.28 10.09
C PRO A 153 19.44 -10.75 10.23
N LEU A 154 19.67 -11.55 9.18
CA LEU A 154 19.57 -13.00 9.27
C LEU A 154 20.50 -13.43 10.39
N ILE A 155 19.94 -13.87 11.53
CA ILE A 155 20.74 -14.52 12.56
C ILE A 155 21.14 -15.87 11.95
N MET A 156 22.27 -15.91 11.23
CA MET A 156 22.97 -17.16 11.00
C MET A 156 23.20 -17.77 12.37
N GLY A 157 22.59 -18.94 12.60
CA GLY A 157 22.59 -19.59 13.89
C GLY A 157 23.96 -19.57 14.53
N CYS A 158 24.00 -19.24 15.82
CA CYS A 158 25.17 -19.48 16.65
C CYS A 158 25.65 -20.91 16.40
N CYS A 159 26.76 -21.08 15.68
CA CYS A 159 27.61 -22.23 15.84
C CYS A 159 28.10 -22.17 17.28
N VAL A 160 27.40 -22.85 18.19
CA VAL A 160 27.92 -23.16 19.50
C VAL A 160 28.92 -24.28 19.28
N ASP A 161 30.16 -23.90 18.94
CA ASP A 161 31.31 -24.80 19.03
C ASP A 161 31.49 -25.13 20.52
N ASN A 162 30.97 -26.28 20.92
CA ASN A 162 31.18 -26.83 22.24
C ASN A 162 32.52 -27.55 22.26
N GLN A 163 33.57 -26.87 22.75
CA GLN A 163 34.82 -27.50 23.18
C GLN A 163 34.66 -28.16 24.54
#